data_AF-A0AAD9UD81-F1
#
_entry.id   AF-A0AAD9UD81-F1
#
_cell.length_a   1.000
_cell.length_b   1.000
_cell.length_c   1.000
_cell.angle_alpha   90.00
_cell.angle_beta   90.00
_cell.angle_gamma   90.00
#
_symmetry.space_group_name_H-M   'P 1'
#
loop_
_entity.id
_entity.type
_entity.pdbx_description
1 polymer ?
#
loop_
_entity_poly.entity_id
_entity_poly.type
_entity_poly.pdbx_seq_one_letter_code
_entity_poly.pdbx_strand_id
1 'polypeptide(L)'
;MYVCMYVCMYVCMHVCLHVCMHVRMYVYIYIYIYIYIYIYIYIYIYVYIHDIHTCIHTFIHICIHTYIHTYIHTYIHTYIHTYIHTYIHTYIHTYIHTYIHTYIHTYIHTYIHTYIHTYIHTYIHTYIHTYIHTYIHTYIHTYIHIYIHTYIHTYTHTYIHTYICMYVYMYIYIYIYIYIYIQYICIYVYIYIYIYIYIYIYIYIYLWCVLVGTSVLWLSVCISACLCVCQFIYLHLGLFCLSVLLSAFWSVYLSGRLSAYLRVCLSVRLDLFYFIYL
;
A
#
# COMPACT_ATOMS: atom_id res chain seq x y z
N MET A 1 -150.20 -124.64 -42.92
CA MET A 1 -149.84 -123.97 -41.65
C MET A 1 -148.34 -124.02 -41.34
N TYR A 2 -147.69 -125.18 -41.43
CA TYR A 2 -146.26 -125.34 -41.08
C TYR A 2 -145.28 -124.45 -41.87
N VAL A 3 -145.47 -124.30 -43.19
CA VAL A 3 -144.58 -123.49 -44.03
C VAL A 3 -144.61 -122.00 -43.64
N CYS A 4 -145.79 -121.46 -43.30
CA CYS A 4 -145.95 -120.05 -42.92
C CYS A 4 -145.31 -119.75 -41.55
N MET A 5 -145.46 -120.64 -40.58
CA MET A 5 -144.77 -120.51 -39.28
C MET A 5 -143.25 -120.64 -39.40
N TYR A 6 -142.76 -121.57 -40.23
CA TYR A 6 -141.32 -121.76 -40.43
C TYR A 6 -140.68 -120.54 -41.12
N VAL A 7 -141.31 -120.00 -42.16
CA VAL A 7 -140.83 -118.78 -42.85
C VAL A 7 -140.89 -117.57 -41.91
N CYS A 8 -141.95 -117.41 -41.12
CA CYS A 8 -142.06 -116.31 -40.15
C CYS A 8 -140.97 -116.38 -39.05
N MET A 9 -140.74 -117.57 -38.49
CA MET A 9 -139.69 -117.80 -37.49
C MET A 9 -138.29 -117.60 -38.08
N TYR A 10 -138.03 -118.09 -39.30
CA TYR A 10 -136.74 -117.91 -39.96
C TYR A 10 -136.46 -116.45 -40.30
N VAL A 11 -137.44 -115.72 -40.84
CA VAL A 11 -137.30 -114.28 -41.14
C VAL A 11 -137.13 -113.48 -39.85
N CYS A 12 -137.90 -113.76 -38.80
CA CYS A 12 -137.77 -113.07 -37.51
C CYS A 12 -136.38 -113.31 -36.89
N MET A 13 -135.91 -114.57 -36.85
CA MET A 13 -134.60 -114.90 -36.30
C MET A 13 -133.44 -114.32 -37.13
N HIS A 14 -133.52 -114.39 -38.46
CA HIS A 14 -132.49 -113.84 -39.34
C HIS A 14 -132.44 -112.31 -39.28
N VAL A 15 -133.59 -111.62 -39.22
CA VAL A 15 -133.65 -110.16 -39.07
C VAL A 15 -133.17 -109.75 -37.68
N CYS A 16 -133.60 -110.41 -36.60
CA CYS A 16 -133.12 -110.11 -35.25
C CYS A 16 -131.61 -110.33 -35.10
N LEU A 17 -131.07 -111.43 -35.64
CA LEU A 17 -129.62 -111.70 -35.61
C LEU A 17 -128.85 -110.68 -36.46
N HIS A 18 -129.29 -110.37 -37.68
CA HIS A 18 -128.61 -109.40 -38.53
C HIS A 18 -128.63 -107.98 -37.94
N VAL A 19 -129.78 -107.54 -37.41
CA VAL A 19 -129.91 -106.23 -36.75
C VAL A 19 -129.07 -106.17 -35.47
N CYS A 20 -129.12 -107.21 -34.61
CA CYS A 20 -128.32 -107.27 -33.40
C CYS A 20 -126.81 -107.24 -33.69
N MET A 21 -126.36 -108.02 -34.67
CA MET A 21 -124.97 -108.07 -35.09
C MET A 21 -124.53 -106.74 -35.72
N HIS A 22 -125.35 -106.13 -36.58
CA HIS A 22 -125.02 -104.83 -37.18
C HIS A 22 -124.95 -103.70 -36.14
N VAL A 23 -125.89 -103.66 -35.19
CA VAL A 23 -125.88 -102.68 -34.08
C VAL A 23 -124.66 -102.89 -33.18
N ARG A 24 -124.35 -104.14 -32.80
CA ARG A 24 -123.17 -104.45 -31.98
C ARG A 24 -121.86 -104.09 -32.69
N MET A 25 -121.74 -104.40 -33.99
CA MET A 25 -120.57 -104.04 -34.78
C MET A 25 -120.44 -102.53 -34.94
N TYR A 26 -121.53 -101.81 -35.22
CA TYR A 26 -121.53 -100.35 -35.31
C TYR A 26 -121.13 -99.70 -33.98
N VAL A 27 -121.70 -100.15 -32.86
CA VAL A 27 -121.36 -99.65 -31.52
C VAL A 27 -119.90 -99.95 -31.17
N TYR A 28 -119.41 -101.16 -31.47
CA TYR A 28 -118.00 -101.51 -31.25
C TYR A 28 -117.06 -100.64 -32.08
N ILE A 29 -117.34 -100.48 -33.37
CA ILE A 29 -116.54 -99.64 -34.27
C ILE A 29 -116.57 -98.18 -33.81
N TYR A 30 -117.74 -97.66 -33.45
CA TYR A 30 -117.88 -96.28 -32.95
C TYR A 30 -117.10 -96.06 -31.65
N ILE A 31 -117.23 -96.97 -30.67
CA ILE A 31 -116.49 -96.90 -29.41
C ILE A 31 -114.99 -97.02 -29.65
N TYR A 32 -114.56 -97.96 -30.51
CA TYR A 32 -113.15 -98.13 -30.85
C TYR A 32 -112.57 -96.87 -31.50
N ILE A 33 -113.27 -96.32 -32.50
CA ILE A 33 -112.85 -95.09 -33.18
C ILE A 33 -112.82 -93.92 -32.20
N TYR A 34 -113.85 -93.77 -31.35
CA TYR A 34 -113.90 -92.70 -30.37
C TYR A 34 -112.75 -92.79 -29.36
N ILE A 35 -112.51 -93.98 -28.80
CA ILE A 35 -111.41 -94.22 -27.86
C ILE A 35 -110.07 -93.99 -28.54
N TYR A 36 -109.87 -94.51 -29.76
CA TYR A 36 -108.64 -94.31 -30.51
C TYR A 36 -108.36 -92.83 -30.79
N ILE A 37 -109.36 -92.10 -31.28
CA ILE A 37 -109.24 -90.65 -31.54
C ILE A 37 -108.96 -89.91 -30.24
N TYR A 38 -109.68 -90.22 -29.15
CA TYR A 38 -109.46 -89.58 -27.85
C TYR A 38 -108.05 -89.81 -27.32
N ILE A 39 -107.58 -91.06 -27.33
CA ILE A 39 -106.22 -91.42 -26.90
C ILE A 39 -105.18 -90.74 -27.79
N TYR A 40 -105.36 -90.77 -29.10
CA TYR A 40 -104.43 -90.12 -30.04
C TYR A 40 -104.34 -88.62 -29.80
N ILE A 41 -105.48 -87.93 -29.65
CA ILE A 41 -105.52 -86.49 -29.36
C ILE A 41 -104.88 -86.21 -28.00
N TYR A 42 -105.18 -87.00 -26.97
CA TYR A 42 -104.59 -86.81 -25.64
C TYR A 42 -103.07 -86.97 -25.66
N ILE A 43 -102.56 -88.03 -26.28
CA ILE A 43 -101.12 -88.28 -26.40
C ILE A 43 -100.46 -87.16 -27.21
N TYR A 44 -101.04 -86.76 -28.34
CA TYR A 44 -100.51 -85.68 -29.17
C TYR A 44 -100.42 -84.37 -28.39
N ILE A 45 -101.48 -83.99 -27.67
CA ILE A 45 -101.49 -82.78 -26.84
C ILE A 45 -100.45 -82.89 -25.72
N TYR A 46 -100.36 -84.02 -25.03
CA TYR A 46 -99.41 -84.22 -23.94
C TYR A 46 -97.96 -84.10 -24.43
N VAL A 47 -97.61 -84.78 -25.51
CA VAL A 47 -96.27 -84.73 -26.12
C VAL A 47 -95.97 -83.30 -26.58
N TYR A 48 -96.90 -82.65 -27.27
CA TYR A 48 -96.72 -81.28 -27.74
C TYR A 48 -96.47 -80.29 -26.59
N ILE A 49 -97.24 -80.41 -25.49
CA ILE A 49 -97.05 -79.57 -24.31
C ILE A 49 -95.70 -79.86 -23.63
N HIS A 50 -95.32 -81.13 -23.52
CA HIS A 50 -94.05 -81.53 -22.91
C HIS A 50 -92.85 -81.04 -23.75
N ASP A 51 -92.91 -81.15 -25.07
CA ASP A 51 -91.88 -80.66 -25.99
C ASP A 51 -91.77 -79.13 -25.94
N ILE A 52 -92.90 -78.42 -25.88
CA ILE A 52 -92.89 -76.96 -25.67
C ILE A 52 -92.24 -76.62 -24.33
N HIS A 53 -92.61 -77.31 -23.25
CA HIS A 53 -92.07 -77.02 -21.92
C HIS A 53 -90.56 -77.26 -21.85
N THR A 54 -90.08 -78.39 -22.39
CA THR A 54 -88.65 -78.71 -22.44
C THR A 54 -87.88 -77.77 -23.35
N CYS A 55 -88.44 -77.39 -24.51
CA CYS A 55 -87.84 -76.41 -25.41
C CYS A 55 -87.72 -75.03 -24.75
N ILE A 56 -88.78 -74.55 -24.09
CA ILE A 56 -88.76 -73.28 -23.37
C ILE A 56 -87.74 -73.33 -22.23
N HIS A 57 -87.73 -74.40 -21.43
CA HIS A 57 -86.81 -74.54 -20.30
C HIS A 57 -85.35 -74.57 -20.78
N THR A 58 -85.04 -75.36 -21.81
CA THR A 58 -83.68 -75.45 -22.36
C THR A 58 -83.25 -74.16 -23.03
N PHE A 59 -84.12 -73.50 -23.78
CA PHE A 59 -83.84 -72.20 -24.40
C PHE A 59 -83.56 -71.13 -23.34
N ILE A 60 -84.43 -71.01 -22.33
CA ILE A 60 -84.24 -70.05 -21.24
C ILE A 60 -82.93 -70.36 -20.50
N HIS A 61 -82.68 -71.62 -20.14
CA HIS A 61 -81.45 -72.00 -19.44
C HIS A 61 -80.20 -71.68 -20.27
N ILE A 62 -80.17 -72.05 -21.55
CA ILE A 62 -79.02 -71.79 -22.42
C ILE A 62 -78.85 -70.29 -22.65
N CYS A 63 -79.90 -69.54 -22.98
CA CYS A 63 -79.80 -68.11 -23.23
C CYS A 63 -79.38 -67.35 -21.97
N ILE A 64 -79.99 -67.63 -20.81
CA ILE A 64 -79.62 -66.97 -19.56
C ILE A 64 -78.20 -67.37 -19.16
N HIS A 65 -77.86 -68.66 -19.17
CA HIS A 65 -76.54 -69.12 -18.76
C HIS A 65 -75.46 -68.57 -19.69
N THR A 66 -75.64 -68.67 -21.01
CA THR A 66 -74.66 -68.13 -21.97
C THR A 66 -74.57 -66.62 -21.89
N TYR A 67 -75.69 -65.89 -21.85
CA TYR A 67 -75.66 -64.43 -21.78
C TYR A 67 -75.04 -63.94 -20.48
N ILE A 68 -75.51 -64.42 -19.33
CA ILE A 68 -74.98 -64.03 -18.01
C ILE A 68 -73.51 -64.45 -17.90
N HIS A 69 -73.18 -65.72 -18.18
CA HIS A 69 -71.81 -66.19 -18.01
C HIS A 69 -70.86 -65.48 -18.98
N THR A 70 -71.19 -65.39 -20.27
CA THR A 70 -70.30 -64.73 -21.23
C THR A 70 -70.22 -63.23 -20.98
N TYR A 71 -71.34 -62.53 -20.78
CA TYR A 71 -71.33 -61.09 -20.57
C TYR A 71 -70.65 -60.73 -19.26
N ILE A 72 -71.04 -61.34 -18.13
CA ILE A 72 -70.43 -61.03 -16.84
C ILE A 72 -68.97 -61.44 -16.83
N HIS A 73 -68.63 -62.66 -17.25
CA HIS A 73 -67.24 -63.10 -17.21
C HIS A 73 -66.37 -62.28 -18.15
N THR A 74 -66.78 -62.07 -19.40
CA THR A 74 -65.96 -61.31 -20.36
C THR A 74 -65.89 -59.84 -19.98
N TYR A 75 -67.00 -59.20 -19.63
CA TYR A 75 -67.02 -57.78 -19.29
C TYR A 75 -66.26 -57.52 -18.00
N ILE A 76 -66.55 -58.26 -16.92
CA ILE A 76 -65.86 -58.06 -15.64
C ILE A 76 -64.39 -58.43 -15.79
N HIS A 77 -64.05 -59.58 -16.38
CA HIS A 77 -62.65 -59.97 -16.51
C HIS A 77 -61.88 -58.99 -17.40
N THR A 78 -62.41 -58.62 -18.56
CA THR A 78 -61.70 -57.69 -19.46
C THR A 78 -61.65 -56.29 -18.87
N TYR A 79 -62.74 -55.77 -18.31
CA TYR A 79 -62.77 -54.42 -17.73
C TYR A 79 -61.86 -54.33 -16.50
N ILE A 80 -61.98 -55.27 -15.56
CA ILE A 80 -61.14 -55.28 -14.36
C ILE A 80 -59.68 -55.51 -14.75
N HIS A 81 -59.38 -56.50 -15.58
CA HIS A 81 -58.00 -56.78 -15.98
C HIS A 81 -57.41 -55.61 -16.74
N THR A 82 -58.10 -55.05 -17.73
CA THR A 82 -57.58 -53.91 -18.50
C THR A 82 -57.47 -52.66 -17.64
N TYR A 83 -58.49 -52.32 -16.84
CA TYR A 83 -58.46 -51.14 -16.00
C TYR A 83 -57.38 -51.25 -14.92
N ILE A 84 -57.34 -52.35 -14.17
CA ILE A 84 -56.33 -52.56 -13.13
C ILE A 84 -54.95 -52.62 -13.76
N HIS A 85 -54.74 -53.43 -14.80
CA HIS A 85 -53.42 -53.54 -15.42
C HIS A 85 -52.97 -52.22 -16.04
N THR A 86 -53.81 -51.54 -16.81
CA THR A 86 -53.42 -50.27 -17.43
C THR A 86 -53.25 -49.18 -16.39
N TYR A 87 -54.19 -49.00 -15.46
CA TYR A 87 -54.10 -47.96 -14.44
C TYR A 87 -52.92 -48.20 -13.50
N ILE A 88 -52.79 -49.38 -12.93
CA ILE A 88 -51.69 -49.69 -12.00
C ILE A 88 -50.37 -49.64 -12.75
N HIS A 89 -50.24 -50.29 -13.91
CA HIS A 89 -48.98 -50.30 -14.63
C HIS A 89 -48.61 -48.90 -15.12
N THR A 90 -49.53 -48.13 -15.72
CA THR A 90 -49.21 -46.78 -16.19
C THR A 90 -48.97 -45.84 -15.03
N TYR A 91 -49.79 -45.85 -13.98
CA TYR A 91 -49.62 -44.96 -12.83
C TYR A 91 -48.33 -45.29 -12.08
N ILE A 92 -48.09 -46.55 -11.73
CA ILE A 92 -46.87 -46.94 -11.02
C ILE A 92 -45.65 -46.69 -11.90
N HIS A 93 -45.66 -47.13 -13.16
CA HIS A 93 -44.51 -46.93 -14.04
C HIS A 93 -44.25 -45.44 -14.28
N THR A 94 -45.27 -44.64 -14.62
CA THR A 94 -45.07 -43.20 -14.86
C THR A 94 -44.70 -42.47 -13.58
N TYR A 95 -45.37 -42.73 -12.45
CA TYR A 95 -45.07 -42.06 -11.19
C TYR A 95 -43.68 -42.44 -10.68
N ILE A 96 -43.35 -43.73 -10.62
CA ILE A 96 -42.03 -44.17 -10.17
C ILE A 96 -40.95 -43.69 -11.14
N HIS A 97 -41.13 -43.87 -12.45
CA HIS A 97 -40.13 -43.43 -13.42
C HIS A 97 -39.95 -41.92 -13.39
N THR A 98 -41.03 -41.14 -13.41
CA THR A 98 -40.93 -39.68 -13.38
C THR A 98 -40.40 -39.18 -12.05
N TYR A 99 -40.87 -39.70 -10.91
CA TYR A 99 -40.39 -39.29 -9.59
C TYR A 99 -38.92 -39.66 -9.39
N ILE A 100 -38.54 -40.90 -9.66
CA ILE A 100 -37.13 -41.34 -9.53
C ILE A 100 -36.26 -40.58 -10.53
N HIS A 101 -36.64 -40.50 -11.80
CA HIS A 101 -35.83 -39.81 -12.79
C HIS A 101 -35.72 -38.31 -12.47
N THR A 102 -36.82 -37.63 -12.16
CA THR A 102 -36.78 -36.20 -11.83
C THR A 102 -36.03 -35.96 -10.52
N TYR A 103 -36.31 -36.71 -9.46
CA TYR A 103 -35.65 -36.53 -8.17
C TYR A 103 -34.16 -36.85 -8.27
N ILE A 104 -33.78 -38.00 -8.81
CA ILE A 104 -32.37 -38.36 -8.97
C ILE A 104 -31.67 -37.40 -9.92
N HIS A 105 -32.23 -37.12 -11.09
CA HIS A 105 -31.58 -36.21 -12.05
C HIS A 105 -31.48 -34.80 -11.48
N THR A 106 -32.54 -34.24 -10.91
CA THR A 106 -32.49 -32.88 -10.34
C THR A 106 -31.59 -32.83 -9.13
N TYR A 107 -31.68 -33.78 -8.19
CA TYR A 107 -30.84 -33.80 -6.99
C TYR A 107 -29.37 -33.99 -7.34
N ILE A 108 -29.03 -35.00 -8.16
CA ILE A 108 -27.65 -35.24 -8.56
C ILE A 108 -27.13 -34.07 -9.40
N HIS A 109 -27.88 -33.60 -10.39
CA HIS A 109 -27.41 -32.49 -11.23
C HIS A 109 -27.26 -31.21 -10.41
N THR A 110 -28.23 -30.85 -9.57
CA THR A 110 -28.14 -29.64 -8.73
C THR A 110 -27.04 -29.78 -7.69
N TYR A 111 -26.93 -30.91 -6.99
CA TYR A 111 -25.89 -31.13 -5.99
C TYR A 111 -24.50 -31.12 -6.62
N ILE A 112 -24.28 -31.88 -7.70
CA ILE A 112 -22.99 -31.91 -8.39
C ILE A 112 -22.68 -30.53 -8.98
N HIS A 113 -23.62 -29.91 -9.70
CA HIS A 113 -23.37 -28.61 -10.30
C HIS A 113 -23.11 -27.54 -9.23
N THR A 114 -23.93 -27.46 -8.18
CA THR A 114 -23.72 -26.47 -7.12
C THR A 114 -22.46 -26.76 -6.33
N TYR A 115 -22.18 -28.01 -5.95
CA TYR A 115 -20.98 -28.35 -5.20
C TYR A 115 -19.72 -28.11 -6.03
N ILE A 116 -19.65 -28.60 -7.27
CA ILE A 116 -18.50 -28.39 -8.14
C ILE A 116 -18.35 -26.91 -8.47
N HIS A 117 -19.41 -26.23 -8.88
CA HIS A 117 -19.33 -24.80 -9.22
C HIS A 117 -18.94 -23.96 -8.01
N THR A 118 -19.57 -24.17 -6.84
CA THR A 118 -19.22 -23.40 -5.63
C THR A 118 -17.83 -23.76 -5.14
N TYR A 119 -17.44 -25.04 -5.09
CA TYR A 119 -16.11 -25.44 -4.64
C TYR A 119 -15.03 -24.92 -5.58
N ILE A 120 -15.17 -25.12 -6.89
CA ILE A 120 -14.19 -24.64 -7.88
C ILE A 120 -14.16 -23.11 -7.88
N HIS A 121 -15.32 -22.44 -7.95
CA HIS A 121 -15.35 -20.98 -7.98
C HIS A 121 -14.80 -20.39 -6.68
N THR A 122 -15.21 -20.88 -5.52
CA THR A 122 -14.70 -20.36 -4.24
C THR A 122 -13.23 -20.69 -4.07
N TYR A 123 -12.80 -21.92 -4.32
CA TYR A 123 -11.39 -22.32 -4.17
C TYR A 123 -10.50 -21.56 -5.14
N ILE A 124 -10.83 -21.54 -6.44
CA ILE A 124 -10.03 -20.82 -7.44
C ILE A 124 -10.07 -19.32 -7.15
N HIS A 125 -11.23 -18.73 -6.93
CA HIS A 125 -11.33 -17.29 -6.68
C HIS A 125 -10.61 -16.91 -5.40
N THR A 126 -10.81 -17.63 -4.28
CA THR A 126 -10.14 -17.32 -3.03
C THR A 126 -8.64 -17.58 -3.12
N TYR A 127 -8.20 -18.71 -3.68
CA TYR A 127 -6.78 -19.03 -3.81
C TYR A 127 -6.09 -18.04 -4.74
N ILE A 128 -6.62 -17.79 -5.94
CA ILE A 128 -6.02 -16.83 -6.88
C ILE A 128 -6.07 -15.42 -6.29
N HIS A 129 -7.21 -14.96 -5.78
CA HIS A 129 -7.32 -13.63 -5.21
C HIS A 129 -6.38 -13.46 -4.01
N THR A 130 -6.37 -14.40 -3.07
CA THR A 130 -5.47 -14.33 -1.91
C THR A 130 -4.03 -14.42 -2.35
N TYR A 131 -3.64 -15.40 -3.15
CA TYR A 131 -2.26 -15.56 -3.59
C TYR A 131 -1.76 -14.35 -4.38
N ILE A 132 -2.52 -13.87 -5.38
CA ILE A 132 -2.15 -12.69 -6.17
C ILE A 132 -2.14 -11.46 -5.27
N HIS A 133 -3.19 -11.22 -4.49
CA HIS A 133 -3.24 -10.04 -3.62
C HIS A 133 -2.11 -10.07 -2.60
N THR A 134 -1.89 -11.18 -1.89
CA THR A 134 -0.81 -11.29 -0.90
C THR A 134 0.55 -11.21 -1.57
N TYR A 135 0.78 -11.90 -2.69
CA TYR A 135 2.09 -11.90 -3.35
C TYR A 135 2.39 -10.53 -3.94
N ILE A 136 1.47 -9.94 -4.69
CA ILE A 136 1.67 -8.61 -5.28
C ILE A 136 1.76 -7.56 -4.17
N HIS A 137 0.84 -7.55 -3.20
CA HIS A 137 0.88 -6.56 -2.13
C HIS A 137 2.15 -6.72 -1.29
N THR A 138 2.52 -7.92 -0.85
CA THR A 138 3.74 -8.11 -0.07
C THR A 138 4.97 -7.82 -0.90
N TYR A 139 5.08 -8.30 -2.14
CA TYR A 139 6.25 -8.05 -2.98
C TYR A 139 6.39 -6.58 -3.33
N ILE A 140 5.34 -5.92 -3.80
CA ILE A 140 5.37 -4.49 -4.12
C ILE A 140 5.60 -3.67 -2.85
N HIS A 141 4.85 -3.92 -1.77
CA HIS A 141 5.01 -3.14 -0.55
C HIS A 141 6.39 -3.36 0.07
N THR A 142 6.89 -4.59 0.16
CA THR A 142 8.23 -4.84 0.70
C THR A 142 9.31 -4.30 -0.21
N TYR A 143 9.22 -4.50 -1.53
CA TYR A 143 10.22 -4.01 -2.46
C TYR A 143 10.24 -2.49 -2.51
N ILE A 144 9.08 -1.82 -2.63
CA ILE A 144 9.00 -0.37 -2.62
C ILE A 144 9.41 0.18 -1.25
N HIS A 145 8.87 -0.36 -0.16
CA HIS A 145 9.19 0.12 1.17
C HIS A 145 10.68 -0.07 1.48
N ILE A 146 11.24 -1.26 1.25
CA ILE A 146 12.67 -1.51 1.49
C ILE A 146 13.48 -0.64 0.54
N TYR A 147 13.23 -0.66 -0.77
CA TYR A 147 14.04 0.10 -1.72
C TYR A 147 13.97 1.61 -1.45
N ILE A 148 12.78 2.19 -1.29
CA ILE A 148 12.63 3.62 -1.02
C ILE A 148 13.18 3.96 0.37
N HIS A 149 12.80 3.21 1.42
CA HIS A 149 13.27 3.50 2.76
C HIS A 149 14.78 3.32 2.86
N THR A 150 15.35 2.20 2.42
CA THR A 150 16.80 2.01 2.45
C THR A 150 17.49 3.00 1.56
N TYR A 151 17.08 3.18 0.29
CA TYR A 151 17.79 4.09 -0.61
C TYR A 151 17.70 5.54 -0.14
N ILE A 152 16.50 6.05 0.18
CA ILE A 152 16.36 7.42 0.65
C ILE A 152 17.02 7.57 2.02
N HIS A 153 16.77 6.68 2.98
CA HIS A 153 17.36 6.81 4.31
C HIS A 153 18.88 6.68 4.27
N THR A 154 19.44 5.68 3.58
CA THR A 154 20.90 5.57 3.46
C THR A 154 21.46 6.74 2.70
N TYR A 155 20.91 7.10 1.54
CA TYR A 155 21.48 8.18 0.72
C TYR A 155 21.37 9.54 1.43
N THR A 156 20.22 9.87 2.01
CA THR A 156 20.08 11.13 2.76
C THR A 156 20.92 11.11 4.03
N HIS A 157 20.87 10.04 4.84
CA HIS A 157 21.64 9.98 6.07
C HIS A 157 23.14 9.98 5.78
N THR A 158 23.63 9.14 4.85
CA THR A 158 25.06 9.13 4.51
C THR A 158 25.47 10.43 3.87
N TYR A 159 24.72 10.96 2.90
CA TYR A 159 25.13 12.17 2.20
C TYR A 159 25.08 13.39 3.12
N ILE A 160 24.00 13.59 3.87
CA ILE A 160 23.86 14.71 4.80
C ILE A 160 24.87 14.56 5.94
N HIS A 161 24.95 13.40 6.59
CA HIS A 161 25.88 13.21 7.70
C HIS A 161 27.34 13.33 7.24
N THR A 162 27.75 12.66 6.17
CA THR A 162 29.14 12.75 5.70
C THR A 162 29.46 14.15 5.18
N TYR A 163 28.60 14.75 4.36
CA TYR A 163 28.89 16.05 3.77
C TYR A 163 28.89 17.15 4.83
N ILE A 164 27.88 17.20 5.72
CA ILE A 164 27.81 18.22 6.77
C ILE A 164 28.91 17.97 7.81
N CYS A 165 29.06 16.76 8.36
CA CYS A 165 30.09 16.53 9.36
C CYS A 165 31.49 16.75 8.80
N MET A 166 31.80 16.26 7.59
CA MET A 166 33.12 16.47 7.00
C MET A 166 33.35 17.94 6.66
N TYR A 167 32.37 18.62 6.05
CA TYR A 167 32.54 20.03 5.68
C TYR A 167 32.68 20.93 6.92
N VAL A 168 31.81 20.74 7.92
CA VAL A 168 31.85 21.52 9.17
C VAL A 168 33.14 21.21 9.94
N TYR A 169 33.52 19.94 10.08
CA TYR A 169 34.76 19.55 10.76
C TYR A 169 35.99 20.13 10.05
N MET A 170 36.08 19.98 8.73
CA MET A 170 37.20 20.50 7.95
C MET A 170 37.25 22.03 8.00
N TYR A 171 36.10 22.71 7.91
CA TYR A 171 36.02 24.17 8.00
C TYR A 171 36.48 24.67 9.38
N ILE A 172 35.97 24.07 10.46
CA ILE A 172 36.37 24.42 11.83
C ILE A 172 37.86 24.15 12.03
N TYR A 173 38.35 22.99 11.60
CA TYR A 173 39.76 22.62 11.73
C TYR A 173 40.67 23.61 10.97
N ILE A 174 40.34 23.93 9.71
CA ILE A 174 41.09 24.89 8.89
C ILE A 174 41.04 26.28 9.53
N TYR A 175 39.87 26.73 9.99
CA TYR A 175 39.72 28.04 10.62
C TYR A 175 40.56 28.16 11.90
N ILE A 176 40.51 27.15 12.78
CA ILE A 176 41.32 27.11 14.00
C ILE A 176 42.81 27.07 13.65
N TYR A 177 43.21 26.24 12.68
CA TYR A 177 44.60 26.14 12.26
C TYR A 177 45.13 27.48 11.73
N ILE A 178 44.38 28.14 10.85
CA ILE A 178 44.74 29.46 10.31
C ILE A 178 44.81 30.49 11.44
N TYR A 179 43.84 30.50 12.36
CA TYR A 179 43.82 31.42 13.49
C TYR A 179 45.06 31.26 14.39
N ILE A 180 45.39 30.03 14.76
CA ILE A 180 46.59 29.71 15.55
C ILE A 180 47.86 30.12 14.79
N TYR A 181 47.94 29.83 13.50
CA TYR A 181 49.09 30.17 12.67
C TYR A 181 49.29 31.70 12.56
N ILE A 182 48.22 32.45 12.34
CA ILE A 182 48.26 33.93 12.33
C ILE A 182 48.69 34.44 13.70
N GLN A 183 48.12 33.91 14.79
CA GLN A 183 48.49 34.33 16.14
C GLN A 183 49.96 34.03 16.45
N TYR A 184 50.47 32.88 16.01
CA TYR A 184 51.89 32.53 16.10
C TYR A 184 52.77 33.53 15.34
N ILE A 185 52.42 33.87 14.10
CA ILE A 185 53.14 34.88 13.31
C ILE A 185 53.09 36.24 14.03
N CYS A 186 51.92 36.68 14.49
CA CYS A 186 51.78 37.95 15.20
C CYS A 186 52.66 38.01 16.45
N ILE A 187 52.68 36.93 17.25
CA ILE A 187 53.53 36.83 18.44
C ILE A 187 55.01 36.87 18.04
N TYR A 188 55.41 36.10 17.02
CA TYR A 188 56.78 36.09 16.51
C TYR A 188 57.24 37.47 16.06
N VAL A 189 56.42 38.16 15.26
CA VAL A 189 56.69 39.53 14.79
C VAL A 189 56.76 40.51 15.96
N TYR A 190 55.85 40.41 16.93
CA TYR A 190 55.86 41.26 18.13
C TYR A 190 57.16 41.07 18.93
N ILE A 191 57.56 39.82 19.19
CA ILE A 191 58.81 39.51 19.90
C ILE A 191 60.02 40.04 19.12
N TYR A 192 60.06 39.82 17.81
CA TYR A 192 61.15 40.30 16.96
C TYR A 192 61.28 41.82 17.00
N ILE A 193 60.17 42.55 16.83
CA ILE A 193 60.14 44.01 16.91
C ILE A 193 60.57 44.48 18.31
N TYR A 194 60.05 43.85 19.37
CA TYR A 194 60.39 44.19 20.75
C TYR A 194 61.89 44.01 21.02
N ILE A 195 62.46 42.87 20.62
CA ILE A 195 63.90 42.60 20.76
C ILE A 195 64.70 43.61 19.94
N TYR A 196 64.31 43.89 18.69
CA TYR A 196 65.00 44.85 17.84
C TYR A 196 65.00 46.26 18.45
N ILE A 197 63.84 46.74 18.91
CA ILE A 197 63.73 48.05 19.58
C ILE A 197 64.55 48.06 20.87
N TYR A 198 64.48 47.01 21.69
CA TYR A 198 65.23 46.91 22.93
C TYR A 198 66.74 46.96 22.69
N ILE A 199 67.25 46.19 21.72
CA ILE A 199 68.65 46.20 21.31
C ILE A 199 69.04 47.58 20.77
N TYR A 200 68.22 48.17 19.91
CA TYR A 200 68.48 49.50 19.34
C TYR A 200 68.58 50.58 20.42
N ILE A 201 67.62 50.61 21.35
CA ILE A 201 67.62 51.54 22.49
C ILE A 201 68.85 51.27 23.37
N TYR A 202 69.15 50.01 23.68
CA TYR A 202 70.30 49.65 24.51
C TYR A 202 71.62 50.10 23.87
N ILE A 203 71.83 49.84 22.58
CA ILE A 203 73.01 50.28 21.82
C ILE A 203 73.06 51.81 21.78
N TYR A 204 71.93 52.47 21.53
CA TYR A 204 71.86 53.93 21.47
C TYR A 204 72.21 54.58 22.81
N ILE A 205 71.65 54.08 23.92
CA ILE A 205 71.98 54.53 25.28
C ILE A 205 73.45 54.25 25.58
N TYR A 206 73.94 53.04 25.29
CA TYR A 206 75.33 52.67 25.50
C TYR A 206 76.28 53.61 24.74
N LEU A 207 76.02 53.85 23.45
CA LEU A 207 76.83 54.75 22.61
C LEU A 207 76.73 56.20 23.09
N TRP A 208 75.54 56.68 23.48
CA TRP A 208 75.36 58.01 24.06
C TRP A 208 76.17 58.13 25.36
N CYS A 209 76.04 57.17 26.29
CA CYS A 209 76.79 57.15 27.54
C CYS A 209 78.31 57.13 27.29
N VAL A 210 78.80 56.36 26.31
CA VAL A 210 80.22 56.36 25.92
C VAL A 210 80.63 57.71 25.36
N LEU A 211 79.88 58.27 24.40
CA LEU A 211 80.20 59.56 23.78
C LEU A 211 80.17 60.72 24.78
N VAL A 212 79.13 60.80 25.61
CA VAL A 212 79.03 61.82 26.68
C VAL A 212 80.08 61.58 27.76
N GLY A 213 80.32 60.33 28.16
CA GLY A 213 81.40 60.00 29.09
C GLY A 213 82.76 60.49 28.56
N THR A 214 83.08 60.20 27.29
CA THR A 214 84.32 60.66 26.66
C THR A 214 84.38 62.17 26.46
N SER A 215 83.29 62.84 26.11
CA SER A 215 83.26 64.29 25.88
C SER A 215 83.30 65.08 27.17
N VAL A 216 82.64 64.61 28.24
CA VAL A 216 82.74 65.20 29.59
C VAL A 216 84.16 65.03 30.13
N LEU A 217 84.77 63.85 29.96
CA LEU A 217 86.19 63.64 30.29
C LEU A 217 87.09 64.60 29.50
N TRP A 218 86.91 64.72 28.18
CA TRP A 218 87.67 65.65 27.35
C TRP A 218 87.46 67.11 27.76
N LEU A 219 86.23 67.54 27.97
CA LEU A 219 85.89 68.91 28.37
C LEU A 219 86.48 69.24 29.74
N SER A 220 86.46 68.28 30.68
CA SER A 220 87.09 68.46 31.99
C SER A 220 88.60 68.68 31.87
N VAL A 221 89.28 67.95 30.98
CA VAL A 221 90.72 68.11 30.68
C VAL A 221 90.98 69.47 30.00
N CYS A 222 90.14 69.86 29.04
CA CYS A 222 90.26 71.15 28.35
C CYS A 222 90.00 72.34 29.29
N ILE A 223 88.99 72.26 30.17
CA ILE A 223 88.69 73.30 31.16
C ILE A 223 89.83 73.39 32.17
N SER A 224 90.37 72.26 32.67
CA SER A 224 91.55 72.31 33.55
C SER A 224 92.75 72.95 32.86
N ALA A 225 92.98 72.64 31.58
CA ALA A 225 94.07 73.26 30.80
C ALA A 225 93.84 74.76 30.57
N CYS A 226 92.62 75.18 30.18
CA CYS A 226 92.27 76.58 29.97
C CYS A 226 92.31 77.40 31.26
N LEU A 227 91.81 76.87 32.38
CA LEU A 227 91.93 77.55 33.68
C LEU A 227 93.40 77.74 34.07
N CYS A 228 94.26 76.72 33.87
CA CYS A 228 95.69 76.87 34.08
C CYS A 228 96.30 77.99 33.20
N VAL A 229 95.92 78.08 31.92
CA VAL A 229 96.44 79.09 30.98
C VAL A 229 95.87 80.49 31.26
N CYS A 230 94.56 80.62 31.53
CA CYS A 230 93.92 81.89 31.85
C CYS A 230 94.43 82.46 33.17
N GLN A 231 94.66 81.62 34.18
CA GLN A 231 95.31 82.06 35.42
C GLN A 231 96.71 82.61 35.13
N PHE A 232 97.46 81.96 34.24
CA PHE A 232 98.79 82.40 33.81
C PHE A 232 98.76 83.76 33.10
N ILE A 233 97.82 83.95 32.17
CA ILE A 233 97.68 85.19 31.38
C ILE A 233 97.12 86.34 32.22
N TYR A 234 96.09 86.11 33.05
CA TYR A 234 95.48 87.15 33.86
C TYR A 234 96.48 87.70 34.91
N LEU A 235 97.29 86.80 35.48
CA LEU A 235 98.40 87.19 36.35
C LEU A 235 99.39 88.08 35.58
N HIS A 236 99.79 87.68 34.37
CA HIS A 236 100.76 88.43 33.57
C HIS A 236 100.25 89.79 33.07
N LEU A 237 98.99 89.87 32.61
CA LEU A 237 98.40 91.09 32.06
C LEU A 237 98.00 92.09 33.15
N GLY A 238 97.55 91.61 34.31
CA GLY A 238 97.31 92.45 35.49
C GLY A 238 98.61 93.10 35.98
N LEU A 239 99.71 92.36 36.02
CA LEU A 239 101.05 92.89 36.30
C LEU A 239 101.52 93.87 35.22
N PHE A 240 101.23 93.61 33.94
CA PHE A 240 101.61 94.48 32.82
C PHE A 240 100.86 95.82 32.83
N CYS A 241 99.53 95.82 32.99
CA CYS A 241 98.75 97.06 33.04
C CYS A 241 99.09 97.94 34.25
N LEU A 242 99.37 97.34 35.40
CA LEU A 242 99.82 98.09 36.59
C LEU A 242 101.19 98.76 36.34
N SER A 243 102.08 98.10 35.61
CA SER A 243 103.41 98.64 35.28
C SER A 243 103.33 99.85 34.34
N VAL A 244 102.42 99.82 33.36
CA VAL A 244 102.29 100.89 32.35
C VAL A 244 101.62 102.13 32.95
N LEU A 245 100.58 101.96 33.76
CA LEU A 245 99.91 103.08 34.44
C LEU A 245 100.81 103.80 35.45
N LEU A 246 101.66 103.07 36.19
CA LEU A 246 102.67 103.69 37.06
C LEU A 246 103.74 104.46 36.27
N SER A 247 104.17 103.93 35.11
CA SER A 247 105.22 104.56 34.29
C SER A 247 104.79 105.87 33.62
N ALA A 248 103.53 105.99 33.20
CA ALA A 248 103.01 107.17 32.53
C ALA A 248 102.77 108.34 33.50
N PHE A 249 102.37 108.05 34.75
CA PHE A 249 102.19 109.06 35.78
C PHE A 249 103.51 109.67 36.26
N TRP A 250 104.64 108.98 36.11
CA TRP A 250 105.94 109.44 36.60
C TRP A 250 106.79 110.22 35.56
N SER A 251 106.56 110.05 34.25
CA SER A 251 107.45 110.63 33.23
C SER A 251 107.10 112.07 32.81
N VAL A 252 105.83 112.50 32.89
CA VAL A 252 105.43 113.86 32.46
C VAL A 252 105.34 114.84 33.63
N TYR A 253 105.11 114.37 34.85
CA TYR A 253 105.01 115.24 36.03
C TYR A 253 106.37 115.81 36.51
N LEU A 254 107.50 115.28 36.02
CA LEU A 254 108.84 115.64 36.52
C LEU A 254 109.81 116.25 35.48
N SER A 255 109.49 116.28 34.19
CA SER A 255 110.35 116.89 33.15
C SER A 255 110.00 118.36 32.90
N GLY A 256 110.16 119.15 33.97
CA GLY A 256 110.63 120.53 33.94
C GLY A 256 109.72 121.58 33.28
N ARG A 257 109.01 122.43 34.02
CA ARG A 257 109.39 123.10 35.29
C ARG A 257 110.88 123.49 35.44
N LEU A 258 111.71 123.32 34.40
CA LEU A 258 113.14 123.67 34.41
C LEU A 258 113.55 124.62 33.26
N SER A 259 112.72 124.85 32.23
CA SER A 259 113.03 125.87 31.20
C SER A 259 112.27 127.19 31.35
N ALA A 260 111.32 127.28 32.29
CA ALA A 260 110.72 128.54 32.74
C ALA A 260 111.72 129.47 33.48
N TYR A 261 112.95 129.02 33.73
CA TYR A 261 113.93 129.73 34.57
C TYR A 261 115.12 130.37 33.82
N LEU A 262 115.24 130.24 32.48
CA LEU A 262 116.53 130.54 31.80
C LEU A 262 116.51 131.48 30.59
N ARG A 263 115.45 132.27 30.32
CA ARG A 263 115.61 133.41 29.40
C ARG A 263 114.60 134.57 29.57
N VAL A 264 114.21 134.81 30.82
CA VAL A 264 113.92 136.18 31.33
C VAL A 264 115.23 136.98 31.53
N CYS A 265 116.41 136.34 31.43
CA CYS A 265 117.72 136.97 31.65
C CYS A 265 118.34 137.74 30.47
N LEU A 266 117.60 138.06 29.39
CA LEU A 266 118.03 139.11 28.46
C LEU A 266 116.83 139.93 27.97
N SER A 267 116.09 140.44 28.95
CA SER A 267 115.57 141.80 28.92
C SER A 267 116.62 142.76 28.35
N VAL A 268 116.20 143.69 27.49
CA VAL A 268 116.64 145.08 27.55
C VAL A 268 118.17 145.22 27.66
N ARG A 269 118.89 144.95 26.57
CA ARG A 269 120.25 145.48 26.43
C ARG A 269 120.66 145.55 24.97
N LEU A 270 120.86 146.79 24.54
CA LEU A 270 121.47 147.21 23.28
C LEU A 270 120.48 147.40 22.13
N ASP A 271 119.68 148.47 22.19
CA ASP A 271 120.06 149.85 21.86
C ASP A 271 120.08 150.00 20.34
N LEU A 272 119.10 150.68 19.75
CA LEU A 272 119.13 152.14 19.68
C LEU A 272 120.43 152.66 19.08
N PHE A 273 121.03 152.05 18.06
CA PHE A 273 122.12 152.70 17.36
C PHE A 273 122.06 152.50 15.83
N TYR A 274 121.61 153.58 15.18
CA TYR A 274 122.02 154.09 13.85
C TYR A 274 121.49 153.31 12.63
N PHE A 275 120.62 153.84 11.77
CA PHE A 275 120.62 155.16 11.11
C PHE A 275 121.99 155.48 10.45
N ILE A 276 121.96 155.58 9.11
CA ILE A 276 122.85 156.35 8.22
C ILE A 276 124.15 155.68 7.72
N TYR A 277 124.28 155.75 6.38
CA TYR A 277 125.41 155.53 5.46
C TYR A 277 125.60 154.07 5.04
N LEU A 278 125.15 153.60 3.86
CA LEU A 278 124.91 154.23 2.55
C LEU A 278 123.74 153.55 1.83
#